data_AF-A0A0A0J319-F1
#
_entry.id   AF-A0A0A0J319-F1
#
_cell.length_a   1.000
_cell.length_b   1.000
_cell.length_c   1.000
_cell.angle_alpha   90.00
_cell.angle_beta   90.00
_cell.angle_gamma   90.00
#
_symmetry.space_group_name_H-M   'P 1'
#
loop_
_entity.id
_entity.type
_entity.pdbx_description
1 polymer ?
#
loop_
_entity_poly.entity_id
_entity_poly.type
_entity_poly.pdbx_seq_one_letter_code
_entity_poly.pdbx_strand_id
1 'polypeptide(L)'
;MTPILRVLGLGLLESLAARLSPQTAVVVQFILILFGSLLPIVPMLTGAVHLADLLAYTVLAMALSVAGTLIRLRTMATQTETTQFFMLHYAAMIGILSLVCGVWAVILLVRAGPSGGWFALVPMAVALVLAQGWSLADGWFTRGGRHVAHVWQIVLPGYLRFAPLLVGTVFGASAYLGESSEGTRTAIAVGLVLAQAIIDVALAVAALRLRPRVAA
;
A
#
# COMPACT_ATOMS: atom_id res chain seq x y z
N MET A 1 -9.86 -1.56 -21.31
CA MET A 1 -9.03 -1.79 -20.12
C MET A 1 -7.59 -2.06 -20.54
N THR A 2 -6.62 -1.34 -19.97
CA THR A 2 -5.19 -1.64 -20.17
C THR A 2 -4.84 -3.04 -19.64
N PRO A 3 -3.91 -3.78 -20.27
CA PRO A 3 -3.54 -5.14 -19.86
C PRO A 3 -3.08 -5.23 -18.40
N ILE A 4 -2.43 -4.18 -17.89
CA ILE A 4 -1.99 -4.06 -16.48
C ILE A 4 -3.17 -4.13 -15.49
N LEU A 5 -4.32 -3.53 -15.82
CA LEU A 5 -5.51 -3.57 -14.96
C LEU A 5 -6.15 -4.96 -14.89
N ARG A 6 -6.00 -5.76 -15.96
CA ARG A 6 -6.48 -7.15 -15.99
C ARG A 6 -5.59 -8.07 -15.17
N VAL A 7 -4.27 -7.93 -15.30
CA VAL A 7 -3.29 -8.72 -14.53
C VAL A 7 -3.45 -8.49 -13.02
N LEU A 8 -3.73 -7.26 -12.60
CA LEU A 8 -3.93 -6.91 -11.19
C LEU A 8 -5.33 -7.27 -10.65
N GLY A 9 -6.20 -7.92 -11.44
CA GLY A 9 -7.57 -8.25 -11.03
C GLY A 9 -8.49 -7.04 -10.84
N LEU A 10 -8.06 -5.84 -11.21
CA LEU A 10 -8.76 -4.59 -10.94
C LEU A 10 -10.09 -4.48 -11.69
N GLY A 11 -10.23 -5.14 -12.84
CA GLY A 11 -11.50 -5.15 -13.58
C GLY A 11 -12.63 -5.88 -12.86
N LEU A 12 -12.31 -6.93 -12.11
CA LEU A 12 -13.31 -7.62 -11.29
C LEU A 12 -13.74 -6.73 -10.12
N LEU A 13 -12.77 -6.07 -9.46
CA LEU A 13 -13.04 -5.12 -8.38
C LEU A 13 -13.81 -3.89 -8.88
N GLU A 14 -13.52 -3.39 -10.08
CA GLU A 14 -14.27 -2.32 -10.75
C GLU A 14 -15.73 -2.73 -10.98
N SER A 15 -15.97 -3.94 -11.52
CA SER A 15 -17.33 -4.45 -11.74
C SER A 15 -18.11 -4.62 -10.44
N LEU A 16 -17.46 -5.08 -9.37
CA LEU A 16 -18.07 -5.19 -8.05
C LEU A 16 -18.37 -3.82 -7.45
N ALA A 17 -17.40 -2.89 -7.49
CA ALA A 17 -17.55 -1.53 -6.96
C ALA A 17 -18.68 -0.77 -7.66
N ALA A 18 -18.82 -0.94 -8.99
CA ALA A 18 -19.89 -0.32 -9.77
C ALA A 18 -21.31 -0.77 -9.38
N ARG A 19 -21.45 -1.92 -8.71
CA ARG A 19 -22.75 -2.47 -8.26
C ARG A 19 -23.10 -2.08 -6.83
N LEU A 20 -22.17 -1.49 -6.08
CA LEU A 20 -22.38 -1.12 -4.69
C LEU A 20 -22.86 0.33 -4.57
N SER A 21 -23.67 0.58 -3.55
CA SER A 21 -24.02 1.96 -3.19
C SER A 21 -22.78 2.74 -2.75
N PRO A 22 -22.74 4.08 -2.90
CA PRO A 22 -21.62 4.89 -2.45
C PRO A 22 -21.27 4.72 -0.97
N GLN A 23 -22.28 4.49 -0.12
CA GLN A 23 -22.08 4.25 1.32
C GLN A 23 -21.43 2.89 1.54
N THR A 24 -21.98 1.83 0.93
CA THR A 24 -21.44 0.47 1.04
C THR A 24 -20.00 0.40 0.55
N ALA A 25 -19.69 1.01 -0.59
CA ALA A 25 -18.32 0.95 -1.12
C ALA A 25 -17.31 1.77 -0.29
N VAL A 26 -17.74 2.84 0.40
CA VAL A 26 -16.90 3.50 1.42
C VAL A 26 -16.64 2.56 2.60
N VAL A 27 -17.70 1.92 3.13
CA VAL A 27 -17.55 0.98 4.25
C VAL A 27 -16.62 -0.17 3.88
N VAL A 28 -16.80 -0.77 2.69
CA VAL A 28 -15.92 -1.82 2.18
C VAL A 28 -14.48 -1.33 2.02
N GLN A 29 -14.27 -0.12 1.50
CA GLN A 29 -12.93 0.46 1.39
C GLN A 29 -12.27 0.62 2.76
N PHE A 30 -12.98 1.13 3.77
CA PHE A 30 -12.45 1.26 5.13
C PHE A 30 -12.15 -0.09 5.76
N ILE A 31 -13.06 -1.07 5.62
CA ILE A 31 -12.84 -2.43 6.10
C ILE A 31 -11.59 -3.00 5.46
N LEU A 32 -11.46 -2.95 4.13
CA LEU A 32 -10.30 -3.52 3.45
C LEU A 32 -9.00 -2.81 3.81
N ILE A 33 -8.99 -1.49 3.99
CA ILE A 33 -7.80 -0.76 4.45
C ILE A 33 -7.46 -1.15 5.89
N LEU A 34 -8.44 -1.17 6.79
CA LEU A 34 -8.24 -1.47 8.20
C LEU A 34 -7.74 -2.92 8.37
N PHE A 35 -8.44 -3.88 7.78
CA PHE A 35 -8.05 -5.28 7.85
C PHE A 35 -6.78 -5.55 7.07
N GLY A 36 -6.56 -4.92 5.91
CA GLY A 36 -5.33 -5.07 5.12
C GLY A 36 -4.08 -4.53 5.82
N SER A 37 -4.21 -3.42 6.56
CA SER A 37 -3.08 -2.81 7.27
C SER A 37 -2.86 -3.38 8.68
N LEU A 38 -3.91 -3.87 9.34
CA LEU A 38 -3.82 -4.44 10.71
C LEU A 38 -3.71 -5.97 10.74
N LEU A 39 -3.94 -6.67 9.62
CA LEU A 39 -3.79 -8.13 9.53
C LEU A 39 -2.50 -8.66 10.18
N PRO A 40 -1.33 -8.00 10.02
CA PRO A 40 -0.09 -8.50 10.59
C PRO A 40 -0.02 -8.44 12.12
N ILE A 41 -0.82 -7.59 12.80
CA ILE A 41 -0.68 -7.34 14.24
C ILE A 41 -0.96 -8.60 15.07
N VAL A 42 -2.07 -9.30 14.80
CA VAL A 42 -2.46 -10.47 15.60
C VAL A 42 -1.42 -11.61 15.46
N PRO A 43 -0.97 -11.98 14.25
CA PRO A 43 0.12 -12.93 14.06
C PRO A 43 1.44 -12.47 14.70
N MET A 44 1.75 -11.17 14.70
CA MET A 44 2.95 -10.66 15.37
C MET A 44 2.87 -10.81 16.90
N LEU A 45 1.75 -10.45 17.51
CA LEU A 45 1.56 -10.54 18.97
C LEU A 45 1.56 -11.99 19.48
N THR A 46 1.22 -12.94 18.61
CA THR A 46 1.23 -14.38 18.89
C THR A 46 2.55 -15.06 18.53
N GLY A 47 3.52 -14.31 17.99
CA GLY A 47 4.81 -14.83 17.54
C GLY A 47 4.74 -15.66 16.25
N ALA A 48 3.58 -15.70 15.58
CA ALA A 48 3.39 -16.42 14.33
C ALA A 48 4.02 -15.72 13.11
N VAL A 49 4.30 -14.42 13.21
CA VAL A 49 4.93 -13.59 12.17
C VAL A 49 6.07 -12.79 12.81
N HIS A 50 7.26 -12.88 12.21
CA HIS A 50 8.44 -12.17 12.66
C HIS A 50 8.68 -10.90 11.83
N LEU A 51 9.64 -10.07 12.29
CA LEU A 51 9.99 -8.80 11.64
C LEU A 51 10.33 -8.97 10.15
N ALA A 52 10.97 -10.08 9.76
CA ALA A 52 11.37 -10.31 8.37
C ALA A 52 10.15 -10.51 7.44
N ASP A 53 9.13 -11.26 7.88
CA ASP A 53 7.88 -11.41 7.14
C ASP A 53 7.18 -10.05 7.03
N LEU A 54 7.13 -9.31 8.14
CA LEU A 54 6.53 -7.98 8.17
C LEU A 54 7.16 -7.05 7.13
N LEU A 55 8.48 -7.01 7.06
CA LEU A 55 9.20 -6.20 6.08
C LEU A 55 8.87 -6.63 4.64
N ALA A 56 8.70 -7.92 4.37
CA ALA A 56 8.28 -8.39 3.05
C ALA A 56 6.88 -7.91 2.66
N TYR A 57 5.92 -7.95 3.59
CA TYR A 57 4.56 -7.46 3.34
C TYR A 57 4.49 -5.95 3.16
N THR A 58 5.25 -5.21 3.98
CA THR A 58 5.21 -3.75 3.92
C THR A 58 5.88 -3.24 2.63
N VAL A 59 6.92 -3.91 2.15
CA VAL A 59 7.47 -3.71 0.79
C VAL A 59 6.43 -4.01 -0.29
N LEU A 60 5.69 -5.12 -0.17
CA LEU A 60 4.64 -5.44 -1.14
C LEU A 60 3.57 -4.34 -1.18
N ALA A 61 3.14 -3.85 -0.01
CA ALA A 61 2.19 -2.74 0.09
C ALA A 61 2.73 -1.47 -0.58
N MET A 62 4.03 -1.18 -0.42
CA MET A 62 4.70 -0.06 -1.08
C MET A 62 4.73 -0.22 -2.60
N ALA A 63 5.11 -1.40 -3.09
CA ALA A 63 5.13 -1.68 -4.53
C ALA A 63 3.74 -1.52 -5.15
N LEU A 64 2.69 -2.01 -4.48
CA LEU A 64 1.30 -1.83 -4.89
C LEU A 64 0.88 -0.36 -4.86
N SER A 65 1.33 0.40 -3.85
CA SER A 65 1.09 1.85 -3.77
C SER A 65 1.78 2.59 -4.92
N VAL A 66 3.01 2.21 -5.28
CA VAL A 66 3.74 2.76 -6.44
C VAL A 66 3.01 2.48 -7.73
N ALA A 67 2.65 1.21 -7.96
CA ALA A 67 1.90 0.81 -9.14
C ALA A 67 0.56 1.56 -9.24
N GLY A 68 -0.18 1.64 -8.13
CA GLY A 68 -1.45 2.37 -8.05
C GLY A 68 -1.29 3.88 -8.34
N THR A 69 -0.26 4.53 -7.80
CA THR A 69 0.02 5.95 -8.07
C THR A 69 0.37 6.18 -9.55
N LEU A 70 1.21 5.33 -10.15
CA LEU A 70 1.56 5.43 -11.57
C LEU A 70 0.34 5.21 -12.48
N ILE A 71 -0.51 4.22 -12.15
CA ILE A 71 -1.77 4.00 -12.88
C ILE A 71 -2.66 5.23 -12.80
N ARG A 72 -2.82 5.81 -11.61
CA ARG A 72 -3.64 7.02 -11.40
C ARG A 72 -3.09 8.19 -12.21
N LEU A 73 -1.82 8.53 -12.06
CA LEU A 73 -1.18 9.59 -12.84
C LEU A 73 -1.36 9.39 -14.34
N ARG A 74 -1.13 8.18 -14.85
CA ARG A 74 -1.26 7.86 -16.29
C ARG A 74 -2.69 8.01 -16.82
N THR A 75 -3.69 7.85 -15.96
CA THR A 75 -5.11 7.82 -16.35
C THR A 75 -5.89 9.05 -15.90
N MET A 76 -5.20 10.10 -15.41
CA MET A 76 -5.79 11.42 -15.19
C MET A 76 -6.37 11.97 -16.47
N ALA A 77 -7.52 12.65 -16.36
CA ALA A 77 -8.17 13.31 -17.50
C ALA A 77 -7.31 14.43 -18.09
N THR A 78 -6.60 15.17 -17.22
CA THR A 78 -5.69 16.24 -17.63
C THR A 78 -4.24 15.78 -17.43
N GLN A 79 -3.48 15.68 -18.52
CA GLN A 79 -2.04 15.42 -18.50
C GLN A 79 -1.28 16.73 -18.73
N THR A 80 -0.36 17.04 -17.82
CA THR A 80 0.53 18.21 -17.91
C THR A 80 1.98 17.76 -17.86
N GLU A 81 2.92 18.66 -18.20
CA GLU A 81 4.37 18.41 -18.02
C GLU A 81 4.70 18.03 -16.57
N THR A 82 4.04 18.68 -15.60
CA THR A 82 4.17 18.33 -14.18
C THR A 82 3.73 16.89 -13.90
N THR A 83 2.65 16.43 -14.52
CA THR A 83 2.16 15.05 -14.36
C THR A 83 3.16 14.05 -14.94
N GLN A 84 3.75 14.37 -16.10
CA GLN A 84 4.80 13.55 -16.73
C GLN A 84 6.08 13.51 -15.87
N PHE A 85 6.52 14.65 -15.36
CA PHE A 85 7.65 14.73 -14.43
C PHE A 85 7.40 13.86 -13.19
N PHE A 86 6.23 13.97 -12.56
CA PHE A 86 5.93 13.15 -11.39
C PHE A 86 5.81 11.68 -11.74
N MET A 87 5.27 11.28 -12.89
CA MET A 87 5.29 9.87 -13.32
C MET A 87 6.73 9.35 -13.43
N LEU A 88 7.63 10.13 -14.06
CA LEU A 88 9.04 9.76 -14.19
C LEU A 88 9.73 9.70 -12.83
N HIS A 89 9.56 10.74 -12.00
CA HIS A 89 10.16 10.81 -10.67
C HIS A 89 9.67 9.65 -9.79
N TYR A 90 8.38 9.34 -9.82
CA TYR A 90 7.80 8.29 -9.01
C TYR A 90 8.24 6.89 -9.49
N ALA A 91 8.32 6.68 -10.80
CA ALA A 91 8.83 5.44 -11.38
C ALA A 91 10.33 5.24 -11.11
N ALA A 92 11.13 6.29 -11.25
CA ALA A 92 12.57 6.23 -11.06
C ALA A 92 12.93 6.23 -9.58
N MET A 93 12.65 7.30 -8.84
CA MET A 93 13.11 7.43 -7.45
C MET A 93 12.40 6.46 -6.52
N ILE A 94 11.07 6.54 -6.43
CA ILE A 94 10.33 5.71 -5.48
C ILE A 94 10.32 4.24 -5.95
N GLY A 95 10.27 3.98 -7.25
CA GLY A 95 10.41 2.63 -7.79
C GLY A 95 11.76 1.98 -7.47
N ILE A 96 12.88 2.69 -7.68
CA ILE A 96 14.22 2.18 -7.32
C ILE A 96 14.32 1.96 -5.81
N LEU A 97 13.90 2.92 -4.99
CA LEU A 97 13.97 2.77 -3.54
C LEU A 97 13.08 1.63 -3.05
N SER A 98 11.90 1.44 -3.65
CA SER A 98 11.02 0.30 -3.37
C SER A 98 11.70 -1.03 -3.70
N LEU A 99 12.45 -1.08 -4.81
CA LEU A 99 13.23 -2.26 -5.19
C LEU A 99 14.38 -2.53 -4.20
N VAL A 100 15.12 -1.50 -3.77
CA VAL A 100 16.17 -1.63 -2.75
C VAL A 100 15.61 -2.16 -1.44
N CYS A 101 14.50 -1.59 -0.95
CA CYS A 101 13.83 -2.09 0.26
C CYS A 101 13.36 -3.54 0.09
N GLY A 102 12.87 -3.90 -1.10
CA GLY A 102 12.45 -5.27 -1.38
C GLY A 102 13.59 -6.28 -1.42
N VAL A 103 14.74 -5.92 -2.00
CA VAL A 103 15.93 -6.76 -1.94
C VAL A 103 16.34 -7.01 -0.49
N TRP A 104 16.37 -5.97 0.35
CA TRP A 104 16.68 -6.11 1.78
C TRP A 104 15.65 -6.97 2.52
N ALA A 105 14.35 -6.75 2.28
CA ALA A 105 13.30 -7.57 2.89
C ALA A 105 13.45 -9.05 2.52
N VAL A 106 13.74 -9.35 1.24
CA VAL A 106 14.00 -10.73 0.79
C VAL A 106 15.24 -11.31 1.44
N ILE A 107 16.35 -10.57 1.52
CA ILE A 107 17.57 -11.02 2.19
C ILE A 107 17.28 -11.36 3.66
N LEU A 108 16.61 -10.47 4.38
CA LEU A 108 16.24 -10.67 5.78
C LEU A 108 15.30 -11.88 5.94
N LEU A 109 14.34 -12.04 5.04
CA LEU A 109 13.40 -13.17 5.03
C LEU A 109 14.09 -14.50 4.74
N VAL A 110 15.03 -14.54 3.80
CA VAL A 110 15.82 -15.75 3.49
C VAL A 110 16.73 -16.12 4.66
N ARG A 111 17.30 -15.14 5.36
CA ARG A 111 18.19 -15.37 6.52
C ARG A 111 17.42 -15.83 7.75
N ALA A 112 16.28 -15.23 8.03
CA ALA A 112 15.46 -15.56 9.19
C ALA A 112 14.56 -16.80 8.95
N GLY A 113 14.23 -17.08 7.69
CA GLY A 113 13.16 -17.99 7.30
C GLY A 113 11.78 -17.33 7.43
N PRO A 114 10.81 -17.65 6.55
CA PRO A 114 9.45 -17.17 6.71
C PRO A 114 8.76 -17.85 7.89
N SER A 115 8.15 -17.06 8.78
CA SER A 115 7.46 -17.60 9.95
C SER A 115 6.23 -18.38 9.51
N GLY A 116 6.15 -19.65 9.91
CA GLY A 116 5.07 -20.54 9.49
C GLY A 116 5.12 -20.98 8.01
N GLY A 117 6.20 -20.67 7.29
CA GLY A 117 6.42 -21.07 5.89
C GLY A 117 5.81 -20.13 4.84
N TRP A 118 6.23 -20.29 3.59
CA TRP A 118 5.86 -19.39 2.48
C TRP A 118 4.35 -19.28 2.22
N PHE A 119 3.59 -20.35 2.46
CA PHE A 119 2.14 -20.36 2.27
C PHE A 119 1.41 -19.50 3.31
N ALA A 120 1.97 -19.33 4.50
CA ALA A 120 1.41 -18.44 5.52
C ALA A 120 1.41 -16.97 5.06
N LEU A 121 2.23 -16.62 4.06
CA LEU A 121 2.32 -15.28 3.51
C LEU A 121 1.21 -14.93 2.53
N VAL A 122 0.56 -15.93 1.95
CA VAL A 122 -0.42 -15.74 0.87
C VAL A 122 -1.66 -14.96 1.32
N PRO A 123 -2.33 -15.28 2.45
CA PRO A 123 -3.54 -14.56 2.86
C PRO A 123 -3.29 -13.06 3.07
N MET A 124 -2.12 -12.70 3.59
CA MET A 124 -1.73 -11.32 3.84
C MET A 124 -1.46 -10.56 2.54
N ALA A 125 -0.75 -11.20 1.59
CA ALA A 125 -0.53 -10.65 0.26
C ALA A 125 -1.86 -10.42 -0.48
N VAL A 126 -2.79 -11.38 -0.40
CA VAL A 126 -4.14 -11.25 -1.00
C VAL A 126 -4.91 -10.10 -0.36
N ALA A 127 -4.90 -9.97 0.97
CA ALA A 127 -5.58 -8.89 1.67
C ALA A 127 -5.05 -7.51 1.24
N LEU A 128 -3.73 -7.35 1.11
CA LEU A 128 -3.11 -6.11 0.66
C LEU A 128 -3.44 -5.77 -0.80
N VAL A 129 -3.41 -6.77 -1.69
CA VAL A 129 -3.81 -6.60 -3.10
C VAL A 129 -5.27 -6.18 -3.20
N LEU A 130 -6.16 -6.85 -2.45
CA LEU A 130 -7.59 -6.50 -2.42
C LEU A 130 -7.81 -5.10 -1.87
N ALA A 131 -7.13 -4.71 -0.79
CA ALA A 131 -7.26 -3.39 -0.19
C ALA A 131 -6.82 -2.27 -1.13
N GLN A 132 -5.63 -2.37 -1.70
CA GLN A 132 -5.11 -1.35 -2.61
C GLN A 132 -5.85 -1.37 -3.96
N GLY A 133 -6.21 -2.55 -4.45
CA GLY A 133 -6.92 -2.73 -5.70
C GLY A 133 -8.37 -2.22 -5.65
N TRP A 134 -9.08 -2.48 -4.55
CA TRP A 134 -10.43 -1.96 -4.35
C TRP A 134 -10.45 -0.44 -4.28
N SER A 135 -9.52 0.14 -3.52
CA SER A 135 -9.36 1.60 -3.40
C SER A 135 -9.14 2.25 -4.77
N LEU A 136 -8.34 1.62 -5.63
CA LEU A 136 -8.13 2.06 -7.00
C LEU A 136 -9.41 1.91 -7.85
N ALA A 137 -10.12 0.79 -7.76
CA ALA A 137 -11.36 0.56 -8.50
C ALA A 137 -12.48 1.57 -8.15
N ASP A 138 -12.84 1.67 -6.86
CA ASP A 138 -13.98 2.48 -6.39
C ASP A 138 -13.72 3.99 -6.51
N GLY A 139 -12.57 4.48 -6.05
CA GLY A 139 -12.29 5.91 -6.06
C GLY A 139 -11.96 6.43 -7.46
N TRP A 140 -11.14 5.69 -8.20
CA TRP A 140 -10.49 6.22 -9.40
C TRP A 140 -11.30 6.02 -10.67
N PHE A 141 -11.82 4.80 -10.89
CA PHE A 141 -12.51 4.44 -12.12
C PHE A 141 -14.02 4.66 -12.03
N THR A 142 -14.67 4.25 -10.94
CA THR A 142 -16.14 4.31 -10.84
C THR A 142 -16.67 5.68 -10.39
N ARG A 143 -16.01 6.35 -9.43
CA ARG A 143 -16.48 7.63 -8.85
C ARG A 143 -15.89 8.89 -9.49
N GLY A 144 -15.23 8.76 -10.63
CA GLY A 144 -14.74 9.91 -11.39
C GLY A 144 -13.49 10.58 -10.82
N GLY A 145 -12.75 9.94 -9.91
CA GLY A 145 -11.50 10.48 -9.34
C GLY A 145 -10.51 11.01 -10.38
N ARG A 146 -10.46 10.39 -11.57
CA ARG A 146 -9.66 10.84 -12.72
C ARG A 146 -9.93 12.26 -13.22
N HIS A 147 -11.12 12.82 -12.98
CA HIS A 147 -11.53 14.14 -13.46
C HIS A 147 -11.37 15.25 -12.41
N VAL A 148 -11.25 14.88 -11.13
CA VAL A 148 -11.38 15.82 -10.01
C VAL A 148 -10.14 15.88 -9.12
N ALA A 149 -9.27 14.87 -9.20
CA ALA A 149 -8.05 14.83 -8.42
C ALA A 149 -6.96 15.75 -8.99
N HIS A 150 -6.33 16.53 -8.12
CA HIS A 150 -5.09 17.23 -8.45
C HIS A 150 -3.89 16.29 -8.35
N VAL A 151 -2.81 16.59 -9.09
CA VAL A 151 -1.58 15.77 -9.11
C VAL A 151 -1.05 15.51 -7.70
N TRP A 152 -1.00 16.52 -6.83
CA TRP A 152 -0.51 16.36 -5.47
C TRP A 152 -1.35 15.38 -4.64
N GLN A 153 -2.67 15.28 -4.88
CA GLN A 153 -3.56 14.35 -4.17
C GLN A 153 -3.28 12.89 -4.51
N ILE A 154 -2.65 12.65 -5.66
CA ILE A 154 -2.26 11.32 -6.13
C ILE A 154 -0.85 10.97 -5.64
N VAL A 155 0.06 11.95 -5.66
CA VAL A 155 1.49 11.76 -5.38
C VAL A 155 1.81 11.79 -3.89
N LEU A 156 1.24 12.74 -3.13
CA LEU A 156 1.51 12.93 -1.69
C LEU A 156 1.26 11.68 -0.84
N PRO A 157 0.15 10.93 -1.02
CA PRO A 157 -0.08 9.67 -0.29
C PRO A 157 1.09 8.69 -0.44
N GLY A 158 1.67 8.68 -1.63
CA GLY A 158 2.80 7.87 -1.97
C GLY A 158 4.06 8.19 -1.16
N TYR A 159 4.43 9.47 -1.08
CA TYR A 159 5.57 9.92 -0.26
C TYR A 159 5.34 9.66 1.23
N LEU A 160 4.13 9.91 1.73
CA LEU A 160 3.80 9.71 3.14
C LEU A 160 3.90 8.25 3.55
N ARG A 161 3.47 7.30 2.70
CA ARG A 161 3.65 5.87 2.93
C ARG A 161 5.11 5.44 2.88
N PHE A 162 5.91 6.07 2.04
CA PHE A 162 7.31 5.71 1.82
C PHE A 162 8.21 6.02 3.03
N ALA A 163 8.02 7.17 3.69
CA ALA A 163 8.93 7.61 4.75
C ALA A 163 9.02 6.65 5.97
N PRO A 164 7.91 6.19 6.58
CA PRO A 164 7.97 5.22 7.67
C PRO A 164 8.63 3.90 7.25
N LEU A 165 8.46 3.49 5.99
CA LEU A 165 9.02 2.25 5.47
C LEU A 165 10.51 2.31 5.25
N LEU A 166 11.01 3.42 4.73
CA LEU A 166 12.44 3.68 4.65
C LEU A 166 13.05 3.62 6.06
N VAL A 167 12.41 4.31 7.01
CA VAL A 167 12.82 4.34 8.42
C VAL A 167 12.80 2.92 9.02
N GLY A 168 11.72 2.17 8.84
CA GLY A 168 11.59 0.79 9.35
C GLY A 168 12.58 -0.18 8.72
N THR A 169 12.91 -0.02 7.44
CA THR A 169 13.91 -0.84 6.75
C THR A 169 15.31 -0.55 7.30
N VAL A 170 15.66 0.73 7.48
CA VAL A 170 16.96 1.14 8.04
C VAL A 170 17.11 0.67 9.49
N PHE A 171 16.11 0.91 10.34
CA PHE A 171 16.13 0.45 11.73
C PHE A 171 16.09 -1.07 11.83
N GLY A 172 15.28 -1.74 11.01
CA GLY A 172 15.19 -3.20 10.96
C GLY A 172 16.49 -3.85 10.54
N ALA A 173 17.14 -3.34 9.50
CA ALA A 173 18.46 -3.81 9.06
C ALA A 173 19.54 -3.56 10.14
N SER A 174 19.55 -2.38 10.75
CA SER A 174 20.51 -2.03 11.81
C SER A 174 20.33 -2.91 13.05
N ALA A 175 19.08 -3.12 13.47
CA ALA A 175 18.73 -3.97 14.61
C ALA A 175 19.12 -5.43 14.35
N TYR A 176 18.89 -5.93 13.14
CA TYR A 176 19.22 -7.30 12.77
C TYR A 176 20.74 -7.53 12.66
N LEU A 177 21.48 -6.55 12.15
CA LEU A 177 22.96 -6.63 12.03
C LEU A 177 23.69 -6.35 13.35
N GLY A 178 23.13 -5.52 14.23
CA GLY A 178 23.75 -5.10 15.49
C GLY A 178 23.41 -5.94 16.72
N GLU A 179 23.05 -7.23 16.55
CA GLU A 179 22.72 -8.15 17.66
C GLU A 179 21.67 -7.63 18.67
N SER A 180 20.69 -6.86 18.20
CA SER A 180 19.64 -6.33 19.07
C SER A 180 18.75 -7.43 19.67
N SER A 181 18.23 -7.19 20.87
CA SER A 181 17.30 -8.09 21.56
C SER A 181 15.98 -8.28 20.78
N GLU A 182 15.32 -9.42 20.97
CA GLU A 182 14.04 -9.73 20.33
C GLU A 182 12.97 -8.67 20.62
N GLY A 183 12.90 -8.17 21.86
CA GLY A 183 11.98 -7.09 22.24
C GLY A 183 12.17 -5.80 21.45
N THR A 184 13.42 -5.45 21.10
CA THR A 184 13.73 -4.26 20.27
C THR A 184 13.23 -4.45 18.84
N ARG A 185 13.43 -5.64 18.27
CA ARG A 185 12.97 -5.98 16.92
C ARG A 185 11.44 -5.96 16.84
N THR A 186 10.77 -6.49 17.85
CA THR A 186 9.30 -6.45 17.95
C THR A 186 8.76 -5.03 18.12
N ALA A 187 9.42 -4.18 18.91
CA ALA A 187 9.02 -2.78 19.07
C ALA A 187 9.14 -2.00 17.74
N ILE A 188 10.22 -2.19 16.98
CA ILE A 188 10.39 -1.61 15.64
C ILE A 188 9.30 -2.10 14.70
N ALA A 189 9.01 -3.41 14.73
CA ALA A 189 7.97 -4.02 13.89
C ALA A 189 6.58 -3.43 14.19
N VAL A 190 6.19 -3.36 15.46
CA VAL A 190 4.89 -2.81 15.88
C VAL A 190 4.78 -1.33 15.55
N GLY A 191 5.84 -0.55 15.80
CA GLY A 191 5.90 0.87 15.46
C GLY A 191 5.70 1.13 13.96
N LEU A 192 6.30 0.29 13.12
CA LEU A 192 6.13 0.36 11.65
C LEU A 192 4.68 0.11 11.22
N VAL A 193 4.05 -0.94 11.75
CA VAL A 193 2.65 -1.27 11.43
C VAL A 193 1.71 -0.16 11.86
N LEU A 194 1.88 0.35 13.08
CA LEU A 194 1.03 1.43 13.60
C LEU A 194 1.19 2.71 12.78
N ALA A 195 2.43 3.11 12.46
CA ALA A 195 2.68 4.28 11.63
C ALA A 195 2.02 4.15 10.25
N GLN A 196 2.18 2.98 9.61
CA GLN A 196 1.59 2.72 8.30
C GLN A 196 0.05 2.71 8.35
N ALA A 197 -0.55 2.07 9.35
CA ALA A 197 -2.00 2.05 9.53
C ALA A 197 -2.57 3.46 9.77
N ILE A 198 -1.92 4.28 10.60
CA ILE A 198 -2.33 5.67 10.85
C ILE A 198 -2.33 6.47 9.55
N ILE A 199 -1.27 6.34 8.74
CA ILE A 199 -1.14 7.04 7.46
C ILE A 199 -2.20 6.55 6.48
N ASP A 200 -2.41 5.25 6.35
CA ASP A 200 -3.43 4.69 5.46
C ASP A 200 -4.84 5.15 5.82
N VAL A 201 -5.17 5.17 7.12
CA VAL A 201 -6.46 5.67 7.61
C VAL A 201 -6.58 7.17 7.37
N ALA A 202 -5.56 7.96 7.68
CA ALA A 202 -5.58 9.42 7.46
C ALA A 202 -5.77 9.76 5.97
N LEU A 203 -5.10 9.03 5.08
CA LEU A 203 -5.24 9.17 3.64
C LEU A 203 -6.63 8.76 3.14
N ALA A 204 -7.19 7.68 3.68
CA ALA A 204 -8.56 7.26 3.36
C ALA A 204 -9.60 8.31 3.79
N VAL A 205 -9.45 8.87 5.00
CA VAL A 205 -10.31 9.95 5.51
C VAL A 205 -10.16 11.22 4.68
N ALA A 206 -8.93 11.59 4.31
CA ALA A 206 -8.69 12.74 3.44
C ALA A 206 -9.36 12.55 2.07
N ALA A 207 -9.30 11.34 1.50
CA ALA A 207 -9.94 11.02 0.22
C ALA A 207 -11.47 11.14 0.26
N LEU A 208 -12.12 10.89 1.42
CA LEU A 208 -13.56 11.12 1.56
C LEU A 208 -13.95 12.60 1.47
N ARG A 209 -13.07 13.50 1.92
CA ARG A 209 -13.31 14.95 1.86
C ARG A 209 -13.19 15.51 0.44
N LEU A 210 -12.62 14.74 -0.48
CA LEU A 210 -12.44 15.10 -1.89
C LEU A 210 -13.67 14.81 -2.76
N ARG A 211 -14.81 14.41 -2.18
CA ARG A 211 -16.06 14.24 -2.94
C ARG A 211 -16.48 15.57 -3.59
N PRO A 212 -16.47 15.67 -4.92
CA PRO A 212 -17.28 16.68 -5.57
C PRO A 212 -18.74 16.21 -5.51
N ARG A 213 -19.64 17.12 -5.16
CA ARG A 213 -21.04 17.02 -5.57
C ARG A 213 -21.04 16.98 -7.10
N VAL A 214 -21.18 15.81 -7.72
CA VAL A 214 -21.59 15.71 -9.12
C VAL A 214 -23.00 15.15 -9.14
N ALA A 215 -23.93 16.09 -9.28
CA ALA A 215 -25.28 16.01 -9.83
C ALA A 215 -26.18 14.82 -9.43
N ALA A 216 -27.07 15.09 -8.47
CA ALA A 216 -28.50 15.00 -8.80
C ALA A 216 -28.97 16.42 -9.15
#